data_AF-A0A958H7Q3-F1
#
_entry.id   AF-A0A958H7Q3-F1
#
_cell.length_a   1.000
_cell.length_b   1.000
_cell.length_c   1.000
_cell.angle_alpha   90.00
_cell.angle_beta   90.00
_cell.angle_gamma   90.00
#
_symmetry.space_group_name_H-M   'P 1'
#
loop_
_entity.id
_entity.type
_entity.pdbx_description
1 polymer ?
#
loop_
_entity_poly.entity_id
_entity_poly.type
_entity_poly.pdbx_seq_one_letter_code
_entity_poly.pdbx_strand_id
1 'polypeptide(L)'
;MKLQRIQTTAAAALLAVMLMALAAPLALAGGWATVTLDQLPRQPRAGETLALSFTIRQHGLHEIDLDTTVNKVFVFASNPATGETLRFDARKDGNTG
;
A
#
# COMPACT_ATOMS: atom_id res chain seq x y z
N MET A 1 -48.20 13.63 17.62
CA MET A 1 -47.75 12.52 16.73
C MET A 1 -46.72 12.91 15.66
N LYS A 2 -46.78 14.11 15.03
CA LYS A 2 -45.77 14.56 14.04
C LYS A 2 -44.38 14.85 14.67
N LEU A 3 -44.34 15.47 15.84
CA LEU A 3 -43.08 15.82 16.53
C LEU A 3 -42.27 14.58 16.96
N GLN A 4 -42.95 13.56 17.48
CA GLN A 4 -42.34 12.28 17.87
C GLN A 4 -41.73 11.55 16.66
N ARG A 5 -42.41 11.56 15.51
CA ARG A 5 -41.88 10.97 14.26
C ARG A 5 -40.63 11.70 13.77
N ILE A 6 -40.62 13.04 13.83
CA ILE A 6 -39.47 13.88 13.44
C ILE A 6 -38.27 13.62 14.37
N GLN A 7 -38.50 13.50 15.68
CA GLN A 7 -37.47 13.20 16.66
C GLN A 7 -36.87 11.80 16.47
N THR A 8 -37.70 10.79 16.17
CA THR A 8 -37.20 9.43 15.88
C THR A 8 -36.40 9.37 14.58
N THR A 9 -36.80 10.11 13.54
CA THR A 9 -36.04 10.17 12.28
C THR A 9 -34.71 10.90 12.44
N ALA A 10 -34.67 11.98 13.24
CA ALA A 10 -33.45 12.73 13.50
C ALA A 10 -32.44 11.90 14.31
N ALA A 11 -32.92 11.18 15.34
CA ALA A 11 -32.08 10.29 16.14
C ALA A 11 -31.52 9.12 15.31
N ALA A 12 -32.34 8.52 14.44
CA ALA A 12 -31.90 7.46 13.54
C ALA A 12 -30.84 7.95 12.52
N ALA A 13 -31.03 9.14 11.96
CA ALA A 13 -30.06 9.74 11.04
C ALA A 13 -28.72 10.03 11.74
N LEU A 14 -28.75 10.58 12.96
CA LEU A 14 -27.55 10.85 13.73
C LEU A 14 -26.79 9.56 14.07
N LEU A 15 -27.51 8.50 14.47
CA LEU A 15 -26.91 7.19 14.73
C LEU A 15 -26.26 6.60 13.47
N ALA A 16 -26.91 6.71 12.31
CA ALA A 16 -26.34 6.23 11.05
C ALA A 16 -25.04 6.98 10.69
N VAL A 17 -25.01 8.30 10.88
CA VAL A 17 -23.79 9.10 10.65
C VAL A 17 -22.67 8.70 11.61
N MET A 18 -22.98 8.50 12.89
CA MET A 18 -21.98 8.04 13.88
C MET A 18 -21.43 6.66 13.54
N LEU A 19 -22.27 5.72 13.10
CA LEU A 19 -21.84 4.39 12.70
C LEU A 19 -20.95 4.43 11.44
N MET A 20 -21.27 5.27 10.46
CA MET A 20 -20.43 5.46 9.28
C MET A 20 -19.07 6.08 9.63
N ALA A 21 -19.05 7.08 10.51
CA ALA A 21 -17.81 7.72 10.98
C ALA A 21 -16.91 6.73 11.75
N LEU A 22 -17.49 5.79 12.49
CA LEU A 22 -16.76 4.78 13.25
C LEU A 22 -16.24 3.63 12.37
N ALA A 23 -16.92 3.34 11.26
CA ALA A 23 -16.54 2.26 10.33
C ALA A 23 -15.47 2.69 9.30
N ALA A 24 -15.41 3.98 8.94
CA ALA A 24 -14.45 4.49 7.95
C ALA A 24 -12.96 4.14 8.23
N PRO A 25 -12.45 4.19 9.48
CA PRO A 25 -11.05 3.89 9.76
C PRO A 25 -10.68 2.42 9.56
N LEU A 26 -11.63 1.49 9.62
CA LEU A 26 -11.37 0.05 9.50
C LEU A 26 -10.98 -0.37 8.08
N ALA A 27 -11.48 0.33 7.06
CA ALA A 27 -11.05 0.13 5.67
C ALA A 27 -9.65 0.72 5.39
N LEU A 28 -9.20 1.64 6.26
CA LEU A 28 -7.88 2.27 6.22
C LEU A 28 -6.88 1.57 7.17
N ALA A 29 -7.31 0.55 7.91
CA ALA A 29 -6.47 -0.17 8.85
C ALA A 29 -5.47 -1.03 8.07
N GLY A 30 -4.30 -0.44 7.81
CA GLY A 30 -3.11 -1.16 7.38
C GLY A 30 -2.81 -2.31 8.36
N GLY A 31 -2.55 -3.48 7.80
CA GLY A 31 -2.18 -4.67 8.57
C GLY A 31 -1.14 -5.53 7.86
N TRP A 32 -1.09 -5.48 6.53
CA TRP A 32 -0.07 -6.12 5.72
C TRP A 32 -0.06 -5.55 4.30
N ALA A 33 1.10 -5.64 3.65
CA ALA A 33 1.29 -5.33 2.25
C ALA A 33 1.91 -6.54 1.55
N THR A 34 1.58 -6.72 0.28
CA THR A 34 2.25 -7.67 -0.61
C THR A 34 3.20 -6.91 -1.50
N VAL A 35 4.43 -7.40 -1.59
CA VAL A 35 5.39 -6.95 -2.61
C VAL A 35 5.47 -8.04 -3.66
N THR A 36 5.17 -7.70 -4.91
CA THR A 36 5.27 -8.61 -6.05
C THR A 36 6.40 -8.14 -6.94
N LEU A 37 7.43 -8.97 -7.07
CA LEU A 37 8.52 -8.72 -8.01
C LEU A 37 8.05 -9.05 -9.43
N ASP A 38 8.29 -8.14 -10.36
CA ASP A 38 8.03 -8.39 -11.77
C ASP A 38 8.99 -9.43 -12.33
N GLN A 39 8.72 -9.87 -13.56
CA GLN A 39 9.53 -10.92 -14.17
C GLN A 39 10.99 -10.49 -14.30
N LEU A 40 11.87 -11.18 -13.57
CA LEU A 40 13.31 -11.01 -13.70
C LEU A 40 13.80 -11.45 -15.09
N PRO A 41 14.84 -10.82 -15.65
CA PRO A 41 15.49 -11.33 -16.84
C PRO A 41 16.09 -12.71 -16.54
N ARG A 42 15.87 -13.65 -17.47
CA ARG A 42 16.28 -15.06 -17.30
C ARG A 42 17.79 -15.24 -17.14
N GLN A 43 18.57 -14.30 -17.65
CA GLN A 43 20.04 -14.35 -17.64
C GLN A 43 20.61 -12.94 -17.42
N PRO A 44 20.90 -12.55 -16.17
CA PRO A 44 21.66 -11.34 -15.92
C PRO A 44 23.08 -11.48 -16.50
N ARG A 45 23.61 -10.41 -17.08
CA ARG A 45 24.95 -10.35 -17.68
C ARG A 45 25.85 -9.44 -16.87
N ALA A 46 27.09 -9.88 -16.64
CA ALA A 46 28.06 -9.08 -15.91
C ALA A 46 28.39 -7.78 -16.66
N GLY A 47 28.45 -6.67 -15.94
CA GLY A 47 28.69 -5.34 -16.50
C GLY A 47 27.46 -4.66 -17.10
N GLU A 48 26.32 -5.35 -17.21
CA GLU A 48 25.06 -4.76 -17.67
C GLU A 48 24.19 -4.33 -16.48
N THR A 49 23.41 -3.26 -16.67
CA THR A 49 22.44 -2.80 -15.68
C THR A 49 21.26 -3.77 -15.62
N LEU A 50 20.99 -4.31 -14.43
CA LEU A 50 19.80 -5.09 -14.13
C LEU A 50 18.68 -4.17 -13.63
N ALA A 51 17.62 -4.00 -14.40
CA ALA A 51 16.43 -3.31 -13.94
C ALA A 51 15.56 -4.26 -13.11
N LEU A 52 15.14 -3.79 -11.92
CA LEU A 52 14.21 -4.48 -11.04
C LEU A 52 12.95 -3.64 -10.90
N SER A 53 11.80 -4.24 -11.21
CA SER A 53 10.49 -3.62 -11.02
C SER A 53 9.67 -4.49 -10.09
N PHE A 54 8.84 -3.85 -9.27
CA PHE A 54 7.95 -4.54 -8.34
C PHE A 54 6.76 -3.65 -8.06
N THR A 55 5.66 -4.25 -7.61
CA THR A 55 4.45 -3.55 -7.18
C THR A 55 4.21 -3.84 -5.70
N ILE A 56 3.83 -2.81 -4.95
CA ILE A 56 3.39 -2.97 -3.56
C ILE A 56 1.87 -2.76 -3.48
N ARG A 57 1.17 -3.72 -2.86
CA ARG A 57 -0.30 -3.68 -2.71
C ARG A 57 -0.74 -3.83 -1.26
N GLN A 58 -1.64 -2.96 -0.82
CA GLN A 58 -2.33 -3.09 0.46
C GLN A 58 -3.34 -4.23 0.37
N HIS A 59 -3.24 -5.18 1.29
CA HIS A 59 -4.05 -6.39 1.32
C HIS A 59 -4.06 -7.18 -0.01
N GLY A 60 -3.03 -7.02 -0.84
CA GLY A 60 -2.92 -7.64 -2.17
C GLY A 60 -3.89 -7.08 -3.23
N LEU A 61 -4.74 -6.12 -2.89
CA LEU A 61 -5.83 -5.65 -3.75
C LEU A 61 -5.53 -4.29 -4.38
N HIS A 62 -5.13 -3.31 -3.57
CA HIS A 62 -4.96 -1.93 -3.99
C HIS A 62 -3.48 -1.56 -4.00
N GLU A 63 -2.99 -1.00 -5.10
CA GLU A 63 -1.64 -0.44 -5.15
C GLU A 63 -1.49 0.70 -4.17
N ILE A 64 -0.35 0.75 -3.49
CA ILE A 64 -0.05 1.87 -2.60
C ILE A 64 0.61 2.98 -3.40
N ASP A 65 0.32 4.21 -3.01
CA ASP A 65 1.04 5.36 -3.52
C ASP A 65 2.23 5.65 -2.61
N LEU A 66 3.45 5.48 -3.13
CA LEU A 66 4.67 5.68 -2.36
C LEU A 66 4.77 7.12 -1.83
N ASP A 67 4.36 8.12 -2.60
CA ASP A 67 4.54 9.54 -2.21
C ASP A 67 3.69 9.92 -1.00
N THR A 68 2.56 9.25 -0.80
CA THR A 68 1.58 9.55 0.25
C THR A 68 1.54 8.48 1.35
N THR A 69 1.99 7.26 1.07
CA THR A 69 1.83 6.10 1.96
C THR A 69 3.16 5.62 2.56
N VAL A 70 4.29 5.75 1.84
CA VAL A 70 5.57 5.17 2.26
C VAL A 70 6.73 6.11 1.97
N ASN A 71 7.36 6.66 3.01
CA ASN A 71 8.39 7.68 2.84
C ASN A 71 9.56 7.24 1.92
N LYS A 72 10.07 6.00 2.10
CA LYS A 72 11.14 5.45 1.25
C LYS A 72 11.07 3.94 1.12
N VAL A 73 11.42 3.44 -0.06
CA VAL A 73 11.54 2.00 -0.38
C VAL A 73 12.97 1.70 -0.84
N PHE A 74 13.49 0.55 -0.43
CA PHE A 74 14.86 0.12 -0.71
C PHE A 74 14.89 -1.32 -1.18
N VAL A 75 15.83 -1.62 -2.08
CA VAL A 75 16.19 -2.98 -2.46
C VAL A 75 17.59 -3.27 -1.96
N PHE A 76 17.79 -4.44 -1.37
CA PHE A 76 19.09 -4.92 -0.97
C PHE A 76 19.54 -6.05 -1.88
N ALA A 77 20.78 -5.98 -2.35
CA ALA A 77 21.43 -7.07 -3.05
C ALA A 77 22.55 -7.62 -2.17
N SER A 78 22.47 -8.90 -1.80
CA SER A 78 23.44 -9.54 -0.93
C SER A 78 24.23 -10.61 -1.69
N ASN A 79 25.56 -10.61 -1.51
CA ASN A 79 26.43 -11.66 -2.00
C ASN A 79 26.74 -12.63 -0.85
N PRO A 80 26.19 -13.87 -0.87
CA PRO A 80 26.37 -14.81 0.22
C PRO A 80 27.82 -15.34 0.33
N ALA A 81 28.61 -15.28 -0.75
CA ALA A 81 29.98 -15.76 -0.75
C ALA A 81 30.95 -14.79 -0.07
N THR A 82 30.69 -13.48 -0.16
CA THR A 82 31.54 -12.42 0.43
C THR A 82 30.92 -11.79 1.67
N GLY A 83 29.61 -11.94 1.88
CA GLY A 83 28.85 -11.24 2.92
C GLY A 83 28.55 -9.77 2.58
N GLU A 84 28.95 -9.29 1.40
CA GLU A 84 28.70 -7.92 0.97
C GLU A 84 27.19 -7.68 0.73
N THR A 85 26.70 -6.50 1.11
CA THR A 85 25.33 -6.07 0.83
C THR A 85 25.34 -4.65 0.28
N LEU A 86 24.69 -4.49 -0.87
CA LEU A 86 24.46 -3.21 -1.52
C LEU A 86 23.01 -2.78 -1.31
N ARG A 87 22.78 -1.47 -1.18
CA ARG A 87 21.45 -0.87 -1.03
C ARG A 87 21.17 0.05 -2.21
N PHE A 88 19.98 -0.09 -2.77
CA PHE A 88 19.48 0.75 -3.85
C PHE A 88 18.18 1.41 -3.42
N ASP A 89 18.08 2.72 -3.65
CA ASP A 89 16.84 3.47 -3.43
C ASP A 89 15.89 3.17 -4.61
N ALA A 90 14.69 2.70 -4.29
CA ALA A 90 13.66 2.52 -5.30
C ALA A 90 13.05 3.87 -5.65
N ARG A 91 12.74 4.06 -6.93
CA ARG A 91 11.95 5.20 -7.41
C ARG A 91 10.59 4.70 -7.86
N LYS A 92 9.55 5.50 -7.60
CA LYS A 92 8.24 5.31 -8.19
C LYS A 92 8.35 5.41 -9.72
N ASP A 93 7.63 4.55 -10.43
CA ASP A 93 7.56 4.53 -11.89
C ASP A 93 6.09 4.58 -12.33
N GLY A 94 5.59 5.78 -12.65
CA GLY A 94 4.19 6.02 -12.99
C GLY A 94 3.36 6.68 -11.87
N ASN A 95 2.03 6.63 -11.98
CA ASN A 95 1.12 7.31 -11.04
C ASN A 95 0.84 6.50 -9.77
N THR A 96 0.92 5.17 -9.81
CA THR A 96 0.74 4.22 -8.69
C THR A 96 1.69 3.04 -8.85
N GLY A 97 2.01 2.35 -7.74
CA GLY A 97 2.93 1.21 -7.73
C GLY A 97 4.30 1.51 -7.15
#